data_AF-A0A8J4SEI6-F1
#
_entry.id   AF-A0A8J4SEI6-F1
#
_cell.length_a   1.000
_cell.length_b   1.000
_cell.length_c   1.000
_cell.angle_alpha   90.00
_cell.angle_beta   90.00
_cell.angle_gamma   90.00
#
_symmetry.space_group_name_H-M   'P 1'
#
loop_
_entity.id
_entity.type
_entity.pdbx_description
1 polymer ?
#
loop_
_entity_poly.entity_id
_entity_poly.type
_entity_poly.pdbx_seq_one_letter_code
_entity_poly.pdbx_strand_id
1 'polypeptide(L)'
;MMDSPGLLDAHYAFLLGNYSLALKLLHKIKPEDDQFRLKVDVLNYRIYIAQKKYGVVLDEVAENTDIVEFKLLRLLALFFNSSSERSAILREVEQLISGSLNPEDDTALILAATIYLNAEV
;
A
#
# COMPACT_ATOMS: atom_id res chain seq x y z
N MET A 1 3.15 9.43 12.13
CA MET A 1 3.51 8.29 11.22
C MET A 1 2.89 6.98 11.71
N MET A 2 2.84 6.72 13.02
CA MET A 2 1.93 5.73 13.63
C MET A 2 1.36 6.32 14.90
N ASP A 3 0.12 6.76 14.83
CA ASP A 3 -0.46 7.62 15.87
C ASP A 3 -1.14 6.81 16.98
N SER A 4 -1.11 5.46 16.87
CA SER A 4 -1.63 4.52 17.85
C SER A 4 -0.64 3.38 18.12
N PRO A 5 -0.42 2.97 19.39
CA PRO A 5 0.46 1.85 19.74
C PRO A 5 0.12 0.56 18.99
N GLY A 6 -1.17 0.27 18.77
CA GLY A 6 -1.60 -0.93 18.07
C GLY A 6 -1.19 -0.94 16.58
N LEU A 7 -1.21 0.22 15.93
CA LEU A 7 -0.77 0.34 14.54
C LEU A 7 0.75 0.21 14.42
N LEU A 8 1.48 0.75 15.41
CA LEU A 8 2.93 0.62 15.50
C LEU A 8 3.36 -0.84 15.68
N ASP A 9 2.71 -1.58 16.60
CA ASP A 9 2.98 -3.01 16.82
C ASP A 9 2.72 -3.84 15.56
N ALA A 10 1.62 -3.55 14.86
CA ALA A 10 1.30 -4.20 13.59
C ALA A 10 2.36 -3.90 12.52
N HIS A 11 2.82 -2.65 12.45
CA HIS A 11 3.84 -2.24 11.50
C HIS A 11 5.18 -2.93 11.77
N TYR A 12 5.61 -3.03 13.03
CA TYR A 12 6.83 -3.77 13.38
C TYR A 12 6.71 -5.25 13.03
N ALA A 13 5.57 -5.88 13.29
CA ALA A 13 5.33 -7.26 12.86
C ALA A 13 5.41 -7.40 11.33
N PHE A 14 4.88 -6.44 10.58
CA PHE A 14 4.98 -6.38 9.11
C PHE A 14 6.45 -6.25 8.64
N LEU A 15 7.22 -5.33 9.20
CA LEU A 15 8.64 -5.13 8.85
C LEU A 15 9.50 -6.37 9.15
N LEU A 16 9.16 -7.12 10.20
CA LEU A 16 9.82 -8.38 10.55
C LEU A 16 9.34 -9.59 9.70
N GLY A 17 8.45 -9.37 8.73
CA GLY A 17 7.90 -10.43 7.88
C GLY A 17 6.85 -11.32 8.57
N ASN A 18 6.43 -11.00 9.79
CA ASN A 18 5.39 -11.74 10.51
C ASN A 18 3.99 -11.24 10.13
N TYR A 19 3.61 -11.49 8.88
CA TYR A 19 2.36 -11.00 8.28
C TYR A 19 1.09 -11.49 9.00
N SER A 20 1.09 -12.74 9.48
CA SER A 20 -0.06 -13.29 10.22
C SER A 20 -0.28 -12.58 11.56
N LEU A 21 0.79 -12.24 12.27
CA LEU A 21 0.71 -11.45 13.50
C LEU A 21 0.29 -10.01 13.19
N ALA A 22 0.86 -9.40 12.15
CA ALA A 22 0.54 -8.04 11.74
C ALA A 22 -0.96 -7.88 11.44
N LEU A 23 -1.57 -8.78 10.66
CA LEU A 23 -3.01 -8.79 10.39
C LEU A 23 -3.84 -8.99 11.66
N LYS A 24 -3.42 -9.92 12.53
CA LYS A 24 -4.11 -10.16 13.81
C LYS A 24 -4.12 -8.91 14.71
N LEU A 25 -3.04 -8.12 14.69
CA LEU A 25 -2.96 -6.87 15.43
C LEU A 25 -3.82 -5.78 14.77
N LEU A 26 -3.74 -5.63 13.44
CA LEU A 26 -4.55 -4.67 12.69
C LEU A 26 -6.05 -4.88 12.87
N HIS A 27 -6.53 -6.12 12.74
CA HIS A 27 -7.97 -6.41 12.84
C HIS A 27 -8.56 -6.17 14.24
N LYS A 28 -7.73 -5.94 15.26
CA LYS A 28 -8.19 -5.53 16.61
C LYS A 28 -8.35 -4.02 16.75
N ILE A 29 -7.75 -3.24 15.85
CA ILE A 29 -7.83 -1.79 15.88
C ILE A 29 -9.22 -1.39 15.44
N LYS A 30 -9.86 -0.52 16.23
CA LYS A 30 -11.12 0.14 15.85
C LYS A 30 -10.77 1.56 15.42
N PRO A 31 -10.87 1.91 14.14
CA PRO A 31 -10.52 3.25 13.69
C PRO A 31 -11.46 4.28 14.32
N GLU A 32 -10.90 5.39 14.82
CA GLU A 32 -11.65 6.48 15.45
C GLU A 32 -12.13 7.52 14.43
N ASP A 33 -11.39 7.68 13.33
CA ASP A 33 -11.67 8.60 12.24
C ASP A 33 -11.23 8.02 10.87
N ASP A 34 -11.65 8.68 9.79
CA ASP A 34 -11.38 8.24 8.42
C ASP A 34 -9.90 8.29 8.03
N GLN A 35 -9.12 9.22 8.58
CA GLN A 35 -7.67 9.32 8.33
C GLN A 35 -6.91 8.18 9.01
N PHE A 36 -7.32 7.82 10.22
CA PHE A 36 -6.76 6.69 10.92
C PHE A 36 -7.20 5.37 10.29
N ARG A 37 -8.45 5.28 9.82
CA ARG A 37 -8.92 4.14 9.03
C ARG A 37 -8.10 3.96 7.76
N LEU A 38 -7.82 5.04 7.03
CA LEU A 38 -6.97 5.00 5.85
C LEU A 38 -5.60 4.39 6.16
N LYS A 39 -4.95 4.80 7.25
CA LYS A 39 -3.64 4.25 7.66
C LYS A 39 -3.70 2.74 7.97
N VAL A 40 -4.78 2.30 8.63
CA VAL A 40 -5.03 0.87 8.93
C VAL A 40 -5.22 0.09 7.63
N ASP A 41 -6.06 0.59 6.73
CA ASP A 41 -6.38 -0.07 5.46
C ASP A 41 -5.14 -0.12 4.54
N VAL A 42 -4.37 0.96 4.45
CA VAL A 42 -3.11 1.00 3.69
C VAL A 42 -2.12 -0.05 4.20
N LEU A 43 -1.93 -0.18 5.52
CA LEU A 43 -1.04 -1.21 6.06
C LEU A 43 -1.58 -2.62 5.82
N ASN A 44 -2.91 -2.82 5.93
CA ASN A 44 -3.55 -4.09 5.63
C ASN A 44 -3.26 -4.55 4.19
N TYR A 45 -3.48 -3.67 3.20
CA TYR A 45 -3.20 -3.98 1.80
C TYR A 45 -1.71 -4.21 1.53
N ARG A 46 -0.81 -3.45 2.16
CA ARG A 46 0.65 -3.72 2.07
C ARG A 46 1.00 -5.12 2.56
N ILE A 47 0.36 -5.59 3.63
CA ILE A 47 0.56 -6.95 4.13
C ILE A 47 0.02 -7.98 3.13
N TYR A 48 -1.14 -7.76 2.51
CA TYR A 48 -1.64 -8.66 1.46
C TYR A 48 -0.72 -8.74 0.25
N ILE A 49 -0.17 -7.60 -0.21
CA ILE A 49 0.84 -7.58 -1.28
C ILE A 49 2.07 -8.40 -0.88
N ALA A 50 2.56 -8.22 0.35
CA ALA A 50 3.71 -8.99 0.86
C ALA A 50 3.43 -10.50 0.94
N GLN A 51 2.17 -10.89 1.17
CA GLN A 51 1.71 -12.29 1.12
C GLN A 51 1.43 -12.80 -0.31
N LYS A 52 1.74 -12.01 -1.35
CA LYS A 52 1.41 -12.29 -2.76
C LYS A 52 -0.08 -12.44 -3.05
N LYS A 53 -0.94 -11.89 -2.20
CA LYS A 53 -2.40 -11.89 -2.36
C LYS A 53 -2.85 -10.68 -3.17
N TYR A 54 -2.30 -10.53 -4.38
CA TYR A 54 -2.56 -9.36 -5.22
C TYR A 54 -4.04 -9.25 -5.60
N GLY A 55 -4.70 -10.37 -5.92
CA GLY A 55 -6.12 -10.41 -6.26
C GLY A 55 -7.02 -9.76 -5.20
N VAL A 56 -6.74 -9.99 -3.91
CA VAL A 56 -7.52 -9.38 -2.81
C VAL A 56 -7.44 -7.85 -2.88
N VAL A 57 -6.25 -7.30 -3.12
CA VAL A 57 -6.06 -5.85 -3.23
C VAL A 57 -6.77 -5.31 -4.48
N LEU A 58 -6.73 -6.03 -5.60
CA LEU A 58 -7.41 -5.64 -6.83
C LEU A 58 -8.94 -5.75 -6.74
N ASP A 59 -9.47 -6.61 -5.87
CA ASP A 59 -10.90 -6.77 -5.67
C ASP A 59 -11.44 -5.74 -4.65
N GLU A 60 -10.69 -5.47 -3.58
CA GLU A 60 -11.12 -4.59 -2.47
C GLU A 60 -10.83 -3.10 -2.74
N VAL A 61 -9.75 -2.78 -3.45
CA VAL A 61 -9.39 -1.39 -3.79
C VAL A 61 -10.00 -1.00 -5.13
N ALA A 62 -11.00 -0.12 -5.08
CA ALA A 62 -11.68 0.40 -6.25
C ALA A 62 -10.71 1.08 -7.24
N GLU A 63 -10.91 0.83 -8.53
CA GLU A 63 -10.06 1.36 -9.60
C GLU A 63 -10.14 2.89 -9.74
N ASN A 64 -11.32 3.45 -9.48
CA ASN A 64 -11.59 4.87 -9.54
C ASN A 64 -11.45 5.59 -8.18
N THR A 65 -10.72 5.00 -7.22
CA THR A 65 -10.44 5.66 -5.94
C THR A 65 -9.70 6.97 -6.16
N ASP A 66 -10.04 8.04 -5.43
CA ASP A 66 -9.31 9.31 -5.49
C ASP A 66 -8.11 9.37 -4.53
N ILE A 67 -7.98 8.36 -3.64
CA ILE A 67 -6.93 8.28 -2.63
C ILE A 67 -5.64 7.77 -3.26
N VAL A 68 -4.58 8.59 -3.21
CA VAL A 68 -3.31 8.33 -3.92
C VAL A 68 -2.64 7.05 -3.42
N GLU A 69 -2.65 6.81 -2.11
CA GLU A 69 -2.08 5.61 -1.49
C GLU A 69 -2.78 4.34 -2.00
N PHE A 70 -4.10 4.38 -2.16
CA PHE A 70 -4.88 3.28 -2.72
C PHE A 70 -4.60 3.08 -4.21
N LYS A 71 -4.50 4.16 -5.00
CA LYS A 71 -4.07 4.08 -6.41
C LYS A 71 -2.71 3.38 -6.52
N LEU A 72 -1.73 3.81 -5.73
CA LEU A 72 -0.38 3.24 -5.72
C LEU A 72 -0.36 1.78 -5.26
N LEU A 73 -1.16 1.41 -4.27
CA LEU A 73 -1.29 0.00 -3.83
C LEU A 73 -1.88 -0.88 -4.93
N ARG A 74 -2.91 -0.41 -5.63
CA ARG A 74 -3.52 -1.13 -6.76
C ARG A 74 -2.51 -1.27 -7.90
N LEU A 75 -1.78 -0.21 -8.25
CA LEU A 75 -0.71 -0.25 -9.26
C LEU A 75 0.41 -1.22 -8.90
N LEU A 76 0.84 -1.24 -7.63
CA LEU A 76 1.84 -2.18 -7.13
C LEU A 76 1.32 -3.63 -7.21
N ALA A 77 0.06 -3.87 -6.86
CA ALA A 77 -0.57 -5.18 -6.99
C ALA A 77 -0.67 -5.63 -8.46
N LEU A 78 -1.08 -4.75 -9.38
CA LEU A 78 -1.10 -5.02 -10.82
C LEU A 78 0.30 -5.36 -11.34
N PHE A 79 1.30 -4.57 -10.94
CA PHE A 79 2.70 -4.74 -11.36
C PHE A 79 3.25 -6.12 -11.00
N PHE A 80 2.92 -6.63 -9.81
CA PHE A 80 3.34 -7.96 -9.38
C PHE A 80 2.45 -9.10 -9.92
N ASN A 81 1.19 -8.82 -10.26
CA ASN A 81 0.26 -9.83 -10.76
C ASN A 81 0.46 -10.13 -12.25
N SER A 82 0.94 -9.17 -13.06
CA SER A 82 1.18 -9.36 -14.49
C SER A 82 2.41 -8.60 -14.99
N SER A 83 3.17 -9.22 -15.90
CA SER A 83 4.32 -8.59 -16.56
C SER A 83 3.97 -7.80 -17.82
N SER A 84 2.76 -7.96 -18.38
CA SER A 84 2.40 -7.41 -19.69
C SER A 84 2.23 -5.88 -19.71
N GLU A 85 1.99 -5.27 -18.54
CA GLU A 85 1.56 -3.87 -18.44
C GLU A 85 2.55 -2.99 -17.65
N ARG A 86 3.73 -3.51 -17.32
CA ARG A 86 4.71 -2.80 -16.47
C ARG A 86 5.06 -1.39 -16.98
N SER A 87 5.25 -1.21 -18.28
CA SER A 87 5.56 0.10 -18.86
C SER A 87 4.41 1.11 -18.74
N ALA A 88 3.15 0.64 -18.80
CA ALA A 88 1.98 1.50 -18.61
C ALA A 88 1.86 1.92 -17.14
N ILE A 89 2.03 0.96 -16.23
CA ILE A 89 2.01 1.20 -14.77
C ILE A 89 3.08 2.23 -14.37
N LEU A 90 4.31 2.11 -14.90
CA LEU A 90 5.39 3.05 -14.58
C LEU A 90 5.08 4.48 -15.03
N ARG A 91 4.44 4.65 -16.20
CA ARG A 91 4.00 5.98 -16.67
C ARG A 91 2.93 6.57 -15.75
N GLU A 92 2.00 5.75 -15.27
CA GLU A 92 0.96 6.20 -14.35
C GLU A 92 1.55 6.60 -12.99
N VAL A 93 2.51 5.83 -12.47
CA VAL A 93 3.25 6.18 -11.25
C VAL A 93 4.01 7.50 -11.42
N GLU A 94 4.67 7.71 -12.56
CA GLU A 94 5.37 8.97 -12.88
C GLU A 94 4.41 10.17 -12.92
N GLN A 95 3.22 10.00 -13.48
CA GLN A 95 2.17 11.03 -13.47
C GLN A 95 1.69 11.35 -12.04
N LEU A 96 1.53 10.34 -11.19
CA LEU A 96 1.14 10.54 -9.79
C LEU A 96 2.22 11.30 -9.00
N ILE A 97 3.49 10.93 -9.17
CA ILE A 97 4.62 11.59 -8.50
C ILE A 97 4.79 13.04 -8.96
N SER A 98 4.71 13.28 -10.26
CA SER A 98 4.95 14.61 -10.84
C SER A 98 3.83 15.61 -10.58
N GLY A 99 2.59 15.15 -10.35
CA GLY A 99 1.44 16.02 -10.23
C GLY A 99 0.72 16.05 -8.88
N SER A 100 0.57 14.90 -8.20
CA SER A 100 -0.40 14.76 -7.09
C SER A 100 0.21 14.27 -5.78
N LEU A 101 1.47 13.86 -5.79
CA LEU A 101 2.11 13.29 -4.62
C LEU A 101 2.55 14.38 -3.65
N ASN A 102 2.02 14.34 -2.43
CA ASN A 102 2.52 15.18 -1.35
C ASN A 102 3.91 14.68 -0.91
N PRO A 103 4.96 15.52 -0.95
CA PRO A 103 6.30 15.13 -0.50
C PRO A 103 6.38 14.75 0.99
N GLU A 104 5.38 15.11 1.79
CA GLU A 104 5.30 14.74 3.21
C GLU A 104 4.56 13.40 3.45
N ASP A 105 3.99 12.79 2.40
CA ASP A 105 3.37 11.47 2.49
C ASP A 105 4.40 10.36 2.27
N ASP A 106 5.07 10.00 3.36
CA ASP A 106 6.06 8.92 3.40
C ASP A 106 5.50 7.60 2.84
N THR A 107 4.21 7.31 3.04
CA THR A 107 3.65 6.02 2.65
C THR A 107 3.50 5.92 1.14
N ALA A 108 2.96 6.97 0.52
CA ALA A 108 2.85 7.05 -0.92
C ALA A 108 4.25 7.06 -1.59
N LEU A 109 5.22 7.78 -1.01
CA LEU A 109 6.61 7.77 -1.48
C LEU A 109 7.24 6.36 -1.43
N ILE A 110 7.06 5.63 -0.32
CA ILE A 110 7.59 4.26 -0.18
C ILE A 110 6.94 3.32 -1.21
N LEU A 111 5.63 3.41 -1.44
CA LEU A 111 4.93 2.61 -2.45
C LEU A 111 5.48 2.89 -3.86
N ALA A 112 5.59 4.17 -4.24
CA ALA A 112 6.12 4.56 -5.53
C ALA A 112 7.57 4.08 -5.73
N ALA A 113 8.43 4.29 -4.74
CA ALA A 113 9.81 3.82 -4.76
C ALA A 113 9.91 2.28 -4.87
N THR A 114 9.00 1.55 -4.21
CA THR A 114 8.93 0.09 -4.30
C THR A 114 8.64 -0.37 -5.73
N ILE A 115 7.76 0.32 -6.46
CA ILE A 115 7.46 0.00 -7.86
C ILE A 115 8.71 0.19 -8.73
N TYR A 116 9.39 1.34 -8.63
CA TYR A 116 10.61 1.59 -9.41
C TYR A 116 11.73 0.59 -9.13
N LEU A 117 11.97 0.28 -7.85
CA LEU A 117 13.01 -0.67 -7.46
C LEU A 117 12.78 -2.06 -8.07
N ASN A 118 11.52 -2.47 -8.24
CA ASN A 118 11.18 -3.77 -8.83
C ASN A 118 11.06 -3.72 -10.36
N ALA A 119 11.11 -2.53 -10.98
CA ALA A 119 11.09 -2.36 -12.43
C ALA A 119 12.48 -2.36 -13.06
N GLU A 120 13.52 -2.02 -12.29
CA GLU A 120 14.92 -2.03 -12.73
C GLU A 120 15.59 -3.42 -12.68
N VAL A 121 14.84 -4.47 -12.30
CA VAL A 121 15.32 -5.87 -12.18
C VAL A 121 14.84 -6.74 -13.33
#